data_AF-A0A6I7WJR6-F1
#
_entry.id   AF-A0A6I7WJR6-F1
#
_cell.length_a   1.000
_cell.length_b   1.000
_cell.length_c   1.000
_cell.angle_alpha   90.00
_cell.angle_beta   90.00
_cell.angle_gamma   90.00
#
_symmetry.space_group_name_H-M   'P 1'
#
loop_
_entity.id
_entity.type
_entity.pdbx_description
1 polymer ?
#
loop_
_entity_poly.entity_id
_entity_poly.type
_entity_poly.pdbx_seq_one_letter_code
_entity_poly.pdbx_strand_id
1 'polypeptide(L)' 'MNRIYLEYHQDAENKHRFYQMFVVPTLFDDCSLVREWGRIASPGTVKKVLSQKIKSPYYLRS' A
#
# COMPACT_ATOMS: atom_id res chain seq x y z
N MET A 1 -5.25 11.44 1.82
CA MET A 1 -5.02 10.00 1.52
C MET A 1 -3.69 9.63 2.16
N ASN A 2 -3.64 8.73 3.14
CA ASN A 2 -2.40 8.39 3.83
C ASN A 2 -1.57 7.43 2.95
N ARG A 3 -0.50 7.94 2.33
CA ARG A 3 0.42 7.20 1.46
C ARG A 3 1.79 7.21 2.11
N ILE A 4 2.35 6.03 2.31
CA ILE A 4 3.71 5.84 2.80
C ILE A 4 4.59 5.56 1.59
N TYR A 5 5.71 6.27 1.48
CA TYR A 5 6.71 6.09 0.44
C TYR A 5 8.06 5.82 1.09
N LEU A 6 8.71 4.75 0.67
CA LEU A 6 9.99 4.29 1.19
C LEU A 6 10.93 4.08 0.01
N GLU A 7 12.17 4.53 0.18
CA GLU A 7 13.24 4.33 -0.78
C GLU A 7 14.33 3.46 -0.17
N TYR A 8 14.98 2.66 -1.00
CA TYR A 8 16.13 1.86 -0.63
C TYR A 8 17.24 2.12 -1.65
N HIS A 9 18.39 2.60 -1.15
CA HIS A 9 19.57 2.95 -1.92
C HIS A 9 20.77 2.12 -1.44
N GLN A 10 21.37 1.37 -2.35
CA GLN A 10 22.65 0.70 -2.13
C GLN A 10 23.50 0.85 -3.39
N ASP A 11 24.29 1.91 -3.40
CA ASP A 11 25.04 2.39 -4.57
C ASP A 11 26.07 1.36 -5.04
N ALA A 12 26.75 0.70 -4.10
CA ALA A 12 27.73 -0.34 -4.39
C ALA A 12 27.19 -1.50 -5.24
N GLU A 13 25.87 -1.73 -5.20
CA GLU A 13 25.20 -2.78 -5.95
C GLU A 13 24.22 -2.23 -7.00
N ASN A 14 24.22 -0.91 -7.24
CA ASN A 14 23.28 -0.22 -8.13
C ASN A 14 21.80 -0.60 -7.82
N LYS A 15 21.49 -0.79 -6.54
CA LYS A 15 20.15 -1.13 -6.07
C LYS A 15 19.44 0.13 -5.62
N HIS A 16 18.56 0.63 -6.49
CA HIS A 16 17.70 1.77 -6.23
C HIS A 16 16.25 1.33 -6.36
N ARG A 17 15.58 1.11 -5.22
CA ARG A 17 14.21 0.60 -5.18
C ARG A 17 13.29 1.54 -4.44
N PHE A 18 12.04 1.59 -4.87
CA PHE A 18 10.98 2.25 -4.13
C PHE A 18 9.92 1.26 -3.69
N TYR A 19 9.25 1.60 -2.59
CA TYR A 19 8.06 0.94 -2.08
C TYR A 19 7.04 2.00 -1.71
N GLN A 20 5.82 1.80 -2.16
CA GLN A 20 4.71 2.71 -1.95
C GLN A 20 3.51 1.93 -1.48
N MET A 21 2.87 2.43 -0.43
CA MET A 21 1.75 1.75 0.20
C MET A 21 0.67 2.76 0.56
N PHE A 22 -0.58 2.43 0.24
CA PHE A 22 -1.72 3.24 0.64
C PHE A 22 -2.96 2.35 0.79
N VAL A 23 -3.84 2.74 1.70
CA VAL A 23 -5.11 2.07 1.93
C VAL A 23 -6.19 2.82 1.14
N VAL A 24 -6.96 2.08 0.35
CA VAL A 24 -8.12 2.62 -0.36
C VAL A 24 -9.41 2.00 0.19
N PRO A 25 -10.43 2.80 0.51
CA PRO A 25 -11.74 2.26 0.83
C PRO A 25 -12.31 1.54 -0.40
N THR A 26 -13.10 0.50 -0.16
CA THR A 26 -13.88 -0.18 -1.20
C THR A 26 -15.35 0.24 -1.09
N LEU A 27 -16.16 -0.20 -2.06
CA LEU A 27 -17.61 0.06 -2.06
C LEU A 27 -18.38 -0.72 -0.98
N PHE A 28 -17.75 -1.68 -0.29
CA PHE A 28 -18.44 -2.66 0.57
C PHE A 28 -18.03 -2.59 2.05
N ASP A 29 -17.72 -1.39 2.56
CA ASP A 29 -17.22 -1.16 3.93
C ASP A 29 -15.92 -1.92 4.26
N ASP A 30 -15.19 -2.36 3.23
CA ASP A 30 -13.87 -2.96 3.34
C ASP A 30 -12.79 -1.95 2.92
N CYS A 31 -11.53 -2.30 3.19
CA CYS A 31 -10.37 -1.56 2.73
C CYS A 31 -9.47 -2.47 1.89
N SER A 32 -8.84 -1.92 0.86
CA SER A 32 -7.78 -2.60 0.12
C SER A 32 -6.44 -1.95 0.41
N LEU A 33 -5.43 -2.78 0.68
CA LEU A 33 -4.05 -2.32 0.70
C LEU A 33 -3.51 -2.37 -0.72
N VAL A 34 -3.13 -1.22 -1.25
CA VAL A 34 -2.40 -1.11 -2.52
C VAL A 34 -0.92 -0.98 -2.20
N ARG A 35 -0.11 -1.82 -2.83
CA ARG A 35 1.35 -1.78 -2.77
C ARG A 35 1.91 -1.62 -4.17
N GLU A 36 2.84 -0.71 -4.33
CA GLU A 36 3.61 -0.54 -5.56
C GLU A 36 5.10 -0.61 -5.20
N TRP A 37 5.89 -1.30 -6.01
CA TRP A 37 7.33 -1.38 -5.83
C TRP A 37 8.05 -1.51 -7.15
N GLY A 38 9.27 -1.01 -7.23
CA GLY A 38 10.02 -1.03 -8.48
C GLY A 38 11.40 -0.42 -8.35
N ARG A 39 12.09 -0.28 -9.49
CA ARG A 39 13.32 0.48 -9.59
C ARG A 39 12.97 1.98 -9.62
N ILE A 40 13.73 2.81 -8.92
CA ILE A 40 13.53 4.27 -8.93
C ILE A 40 13.67 4.78 -10.37
N ALA A 41 12.81 5.73 -10.77
CA ALA A 41 12.67 6.26 -12.13
C ALA A 41 12.23 5.23 -13.20
N SER A 42 11.62 4.11 -12.80
CA SER A 42 10.98 3.15 -13.71
C SER A 42 9.57 2.81 -13.23
N PRO A 43 8.64 2.41 -14.14
CA PRO A 43 7.33 1.91 -13.74
C PRO A 43 7.47 0.72 -12.80
N GLY A 44 6.75 0.76 -11.67
CA GLY A 44 6.74 -0.32 -10.69
C GLY A 44 5.74 -1.43 -11.02
N THR A 45 5.76 -2.47 -10.19
CA THR A 45 4.70 -3.48 -10.12
C THR A 45 3.72 -3.10 -9.03
N VAL A 46 2.42 -3.17 -9.33
CA VAL A 46 1.34 -2.89 -8.37
C VAL A 46 0.66 -4.18 -7.96
N LYS A 47 0.39 -4.34 -6.65
CA LYS A 47 -0.45 -5.41 -6.11
C LYS A 47 -1.48 -4.84 -5.14
N LYS A 48 -2.73 -5.24 -5.37
CA LYS A 48 -3.86 -4.97 -4.49
C LYS A 48 -4.15 -6.20 -3.65
N VAL A 49 -4.33 -6.01 -2.35
CA VAL A 49 -4.79 -7.05 -1.43
C VAL A 49 -6.05 -6.55 -0.74
N LEU A 50 -7.12 -7.34 -0.80
CA LEU A 50 -8.33 -7.09 -0.02
C LEU A 50 -8.03 -7.36 1.45
N SER A 51 -8.28 -6.38 2.31
CA SER A 51 -8.36 -6.65 3.74
C SER A 51 -9.72 -7.24 4.05
N GLN A 52 -9.77 -8.19 4.97
CA GLN A 52 -11.03 -8.56 5.61
C GLN A 52 -11.55 -7.38 6.44
N LYS A 53 -12.88 -7.29 6.59
CA LYS A 53 -13.59 -6.27 7.37
C LYS A 53 -12.80 -5.80 8.58
N ILE A 54 -12.44 -4.52 8.61
CA ILE A 54 -12.00 -3.89 9.84
C ILE A 54 -13.27 -3.76 10.67
N LYS A 55 -13.46 -4.64 11.67
CA LYS A 55 -14.59 -4.53 12.60
C LYS A 55 -14.47 -3.18 13.31
N SER A 56 -15.24 -2.19 12.88
CA SER A 56 -15.35 -0.94 13.60
C SER A 56 -16.07 -1.24 14.93
N PRO A 57 -15.46 -0.93 16.09
CA PRO A 57 -16.06 -1.18 17.40
C PRO A 57 -17.32 -0.33 17.65
N TYR A 58 -17.62 0.63 16.76
CA TYR A 58 -18.72 1.57 16.92
C TYR A 58 -20.05 1.12 16.28
N TYR A 59 -20.08 -0.02 15.56
CA TYR A 59 -21.30 -0.49 14.88
C TYR A 59 -22.04 -1.65 15.60
N LEU A 60 -21.71 -1.94 16.86
CA LEU A 60 -22.41 -2.97 17.66
C LEU A 60 -23.50 -2.41 18.60
N ARG A 61 -24.01 -1.20 18.34
CA ARG A 61 -25.13 -0.63 19.09
C ARG A 61 -26.24 -0.17 18.14
N SER A 62 -27.11 -1.10 17.79
CA SER A 62 -28.48 -0.87 17.33
C SER A 62 -29.28 -2.14 17.52
#